data_AF-A0A6P6FMB7-F1
#
_entry.id   AF-A0A6P6FMB7-F1
#
_cell.length_a   1.000
_cell.length_b   1.000
_cell.length_c   1.000
_cell.angle_alpha   90.00
_cell.angle_beta   90.00
_cell.angle_gamma   90.00
#
_symmetry.space_group_name_H-M   'P 1'
#
loop_
_entity.id
_entity.type
_entity.pdbx_description
1 polymer ?
#
loop_
_entity_poly.entity_id
_entity_poly.type
_entity_poly.pdbx_seq_one_letter_code
_entity_poly.pdbx_strand_id
1 'polypeptide(L)'
;MRVRVAYYIAQALDHCNTENRKIYHDLNAYRVLFDEDGDPRLSSFGLMKNSRDGKSYSTNLAYTPPEFLRTGRVIPESVIYSYGTVMLELLSGKHIPPSHVGYILYFVIDHSPLS
;
A
#
# COMPACT_ATOMS: atom_id res chain seq x y z
N MET A 1 -19.21 2.12 -3.30
CA MET A 1 -18.02 3.01 -3.35
C MET A 1 -16.71 2.30 -2.95
N ARG A 2 -16.62 1.63 -1.78
CA ARG A 2 -15.39 0.97 -1.30
C ARG A 2 -14.75 -0.04 -2.27
N VAL A 3 -15.56 -0.92 -2.89
CA VAL A 3 -15.07 -1.90 -3.88
C VAL A 3 -14.51 -1.20 -5.13
N ARG A 4 -15.13 -0.09 -5.56
CA ARG A 4 -14.65 0.72 -6.68
C ARG A 4 -13.28 1.31 -6.37
N VAL A 5 -13.08 1.85 -5.16
CA VAL A 5 -11.76 2.34 -4.72
C VAL A 5 -10.72 1.22 -4.77
N ALA A 6 -11.01 0.05 -4.18
CA ALA A 6 -10.07 -1.07 -4.17
C ALA A 6 -9.65 -1.47 -5.59
N TYR A 7 -10.61 -1.58 -6.51
CA TYR A 7 -10.38 -1.95 -7.91
C TYR A 7 -9.49 -0.94 -8.64
N TYR A 8 -9.82 0.35 -8.60
CA TYR A 8 -9.06 1.38 -9.32
C TYR A 8 -7.64 1.56 -8.75
N ILE A 9 -7.44 1.41 -7.44
CA ILE A 9 -6.12 1.44 -6.84
C ILE A 9 -5.29 0.22 -7.27
N ALA A 10 -5.88 -0.97 -7.33
CA ALA A 10 -5.20 -2.15 -7.86
C ALA A 10 -4.79 -1.95 -9.34
N GLN A 11 -5.68 -1.40 -10.17
CA GLN A 11 -5.36 -1.07 -11.56
C GLN A 11 -4.23 -0.05 -11.68
N ALA A 12 -4.23 0.99 -10.84
CA ALA A 12 -3.17 1.99 -10.83
C ALA A 12 -1.80 1.40 -10.44
N LEU A 13 -1.78 0.50 -9.44
CA LEU A 13 -0.57 -0.20 -9.03
C LEU A 13 -0.06 -1.18 -10.11
N ASP A 14 -0.97 -1.91 -10.76
CA ASP A 14 -0.63 -2.79 -11.89
C ASP A 14 -0.05 -2.00 -13.06
N HIS A 15 -0.67 -0.87 -13.42
CA HIS A 15 -0.13 0.04 -14.43
C HIS A 15 1.26 0.57 -14.06
N CYS A 16 1.50 0.91 -12.78
CA CYS A 16 2.84 1.30 -12.33
C CYS A 16 3.85 0.16 -12.49
N ASN A 17 3.45 -1.08 -12.17
CA ASN A 17 4.28 -2.27 -12.34
C ASN A 17 4.62 -2.54 -13.81
N THR A 18 3.65 -2.42 -14.73
CA THR A 18 3.90 -2.56 -16.18
C THR A 18 4.86 -1.50 -16.72
N GLU A 19 4.82 -0.30 -16.16
CA GLU A 19 5.73 0.81 -16.47
C GLU A 19 7.09 0.72 -15.74
N ASN A 20 7.41 -0.44 -15.15
CA ASN A 20 8.63 -0.69 -14.38
C ASN A 20 8.83 0.24 -13.16
N ARG A 21 7.75 0.85 -12.67
CA ARG A 21 7.69 1.66 -11.44
C ARG A 21 7.09 0.83 -10.30
N LYS A 22 7.82 -0.22 -9.92
CA LYS A 22 7.34 -1.27 -8.99
C LYS A 22 7.28 -0.85 -7.52
N ILE A 23 7.81 0.33 -7.19
CA ILE A 23 7.91 0.83 -5.82
C ILE A 23 6.97 2.01 -5.64
N TYR A 24 6.12 1.91 -4.62
CA TYR A 24 5.26 2.99 -4.15
C TYR A 24 5.48 3.18 -2.65
N HIS A 25 5.89 4.37 -2.26
CA HIS A 25 6.18 4.73 -0.89
C HIS A 25 4.91 5.18 -0.16
N ASP A 26 4.73 4.72 1.08
CA ASP A 26 3.72 5.25 1.99
C ASP A 26 2.28 5.17 1.42
N LEU A 27 1.93 4.01 0.83
CA LEU A 27 0.57 3.72 0.38
C LEU A 27 -0.36 3.56 1.60
N ASN A 28 -1.39 4.40 1.66
CA ASN A 28 -2.44 4.43 2.68
C ASN A 28 -3.68 5.16 2.13
N ALA A 29 -4.77 5.25 2.89
CA ALA A 29 -5.99 5.92 2.42
C ALA A 29 -5.81 7.41 2.05
N TYR A 30 -4.85 8.13 2.63
CA TYR A 30 -4.56 9.53 2.27
C TYR A 30 -3.93 9.67 0.89
N ARG A 31 -3.42 8.58 0.30
CA ARG A 31 -2.90 8.56 -1.07
C ARG A 31 -3.97 8.29 -2.13
N VAL A 32 -5.18 7.93 -1.69
CA VAL A 32 -6.36 7.77 -2.56
C VAL A 32 -7.06 9.11 -2.67
N LEU A 33 -7.08 9.66 -3.87
CA LEU A 33 -7.71 10.93 -4.20
C LEU A 33 -8.98 10.67 -5.02
N PHE A 34 -9.83 11.68 -5.15
CA PHE A 34 -10.98 11.65 -6.03
C PHE A 34 -10.86 12.82 -7.01
N ASP A 35 -11.11 12.57 -8.28
CA ASP A 35 -11.15 13.61 -9.31
C ASP A 35 -12.50 14.34 -9.34
N GLU A 36 -12.66 15.22 -10.32
CA GLU A 36 -13.87 16.03 -10.52
C GLU A 36 -15.13 15.18 -10.80
N ASP A 37 -14.95 13.98 -11.37
CA ASP A 37 -16.03 13.04 -11.66
C ASP A 37 -16.34 12.12 -10.45
N GLY A 38 -15.57 12.25 -9.36
CA GLY A 38 -15.67 11.41 -8.18
C GLY A 38 -15.03 10.03 -8.34
N ASP A 39 -14.16 9.87 -9.34
CA ASP A 39 -13.44 8.63 -9.60
C ASP A 39 -12.16 8.54 -8.77
N PRO A 40 -11.90 7.39 -8.12
CA PRO A 40 -10.73 7.21 -7.27
C PRO A 40 -9.44 7.18 -8.11
N ARG A 41 -8.44 7.97 -7.71
CA ARG A 41 -7.11 8.03 -8.31
C ARG A 41 -6.03 7.80 -7.27
N LEU A 42 -4.94 7.14 -7.67
CA LEU A 42 -3.76 7.00 -6.84
C LEU A 42 -2.83 8.21 -7.04
N SER A 43 -2.43 8.88 -5.96
CA SER A 43 -1.49 10.00 -6.00
C SER A 43 -0.14 9.59 -6.61
N SER A 44 0.45 10.41 -7.47
CA SER A 44 1.79 10.14 -8.04
C SER A 44 2.93 10.39 -7.05
N PHE A 45 2.69 11.08 -5.93
CA PHE A 45 3.75 11.43 -4.97
C PHE A 45 4.39 10.21 -4.30
N GLY A 46 3.68 9.09 -4.16
CA GLY A 46 4.28 7.86 -3.62
C GLY A 46 5.28 7.20 -4.57
N LEU A 47 5.28 7.55 -5.86
CA LEU A 47 6.28 7.08 -6.84
C LEU A 47 7.59 7.85 -6.74
N MET A 48 7.61 9.00 -6.05
CA MET A 48 8.81 9.81 -5.88
C MET A 48 9.59 9.32 -4.65
N LYS A 49 10.91 9.16 -4.79
CA LYS A 49 11.79 8.98 -3.62
C LYS A 49 11.88 10.31 -2.89
N ASN A 50 11.27 10.45 -1.72
CA ASN A 50 11.31 11.72 -0.97
C ASN A 50 12.66 11.99 -0.27
N SER A 51 13.69 11.15 -0.47
CA SER A 51 15.06 11.41 0.02
C SER A 51 16.11 10.58 -0.74
N ARG A 52 17.32 11.14 -0.89
CA ARG A 52 18.53 10.49 -1.42
C ARG A 52 18.88 9.18 -0.70
N ASP A 53 18.45 9.02 0.55
CA ASP A 53 18.84 7.90 1.42
C ASP A 53 17.80 6.76 1.50
N GLY A 54 16.70 6.83 0.76
CA GLY A 54 15.73 5.72 0.66
C GLY A 54 14.88 5.45 1.92
N LYS A 55 15.13 6.16 3.04
CA LYS A 55 14.34 6.08 4.28
C LYS A 55 13.02 6.86 4.20
N SER A 56 12.25 6.62 3.14
CA SER A 56 11.08 7.43 2.78
C SER A 56 9.75 6.83 3.26
N TYR A 57 9.69 6.41 4.52
CA TYR A 57 8.42 6.09 5.17
C TYR A 57 8.08 7.21 6.14
N SER A 58 7.11 8.04 5.76
CA SER A 58 6.45 8.97 6.69
C SER A 58 5.37 8.27 7.53
N THR A 59 5.03 7.03 7.16
CA THR A 59 4.03 6.23 7.84
C THR A 59 4.54 5.84 9.23
N ASN A 60 3.65 5.91 10.20
CA ASN A 60 3.86 5.30 11.52
C ASN A 60 4.43 3.88 11.32
N LEU A 61 5.60 3.59 11.93
CA LEU A 61 6.35 2.33 11.77
C LEU A 61 5.49 1.07 11.90
N ALA A 62 4.36 1.21 12.59
CA ALA A 62 3.44 0.13 12.78
C ALA A 62 2.79 -0.35 11.43
N TYR A 63 2.54 0.50 10.43
CA TYR A 63 1.99 0.09 9.12
C TYR A 63 3.06 -0.35 8.12
N THR A 64 4.31 -0.33 8.54
CA THR A 64 5.45 -0.56 7.69
C THR A 64 5.63 -2.06 7.45
N PRO A 65 5.86 -2.48 6.20
CA PRO A 65 6.11 -3.88 5.89
C PRO A 65 7.26 -4.46 6.72
N PRO A 66 7.17 -5.71 7.20
CA PRO A 66 8.13 -6.29 8.14
C PRO A 66 9.56 -6.33 7.56
N GLU A 67 9.70 -6.56 6.26
CA GLU A 67 10.96 -6.53 5.54
C GLU A 67 11.58 -5.13 5.51
N PHE A 68 10.78 -4.07 5.48
CA PHE A 68 11.27 -2.70 5.57
C PHE A 68 11.79 -2.39 6.97
N LEU A 69 11.14 -2.90 8.03
CA LEU A 69 11.65 -2.76 9.41
C LEU A 69 13.03 -3.42 9.58
N ARG A 70 13.27 -4.54 8.88
CA ARG A 70 14.55 -5.26 8.92
C ARG A 70 15.64 -4.62 8.05
N THR A 71 15.28 -4.18 6.84
CA THR A 71 16.27 -3.82 5.80
C THR A 71 16.34 -2.32 5.53
N GLY A 72 15.34 -1.56 5.97
CA GLY A 72 15.15 -0.15 5.62
C GLY A 72 14.83 0.07 4.13
N ARG A 73 14.47 -0.98 3.39
CA ARG A 73 14.24 -0.93 1.95
C ARG A 73 12.84 -1.38 1.60
N VAL A 74 12.27 -0.69 0.61
CA VAL A 74 10.98 -1.04 0.00
C VAL A 74 11.25 -1.96 -1.16
N ILE A 75 10.49 -3.04 -1.24
CA ILE A 75 10.49 -3.98 -2.37
C ILE A 75 9.08 -4.02 -2.99
N PRO A 76 8.90 -4.59 -4.20
CA PRO A 76 7.57 -4.66 -4.81
C PRO A 76 6.51 -5.30 -3.91
N GLU A 77 6.89 -6.32 -3.13
CA GLU A 77 6.03 -7.03 -2.19
C GLU A 77 5.55 -6.13 -1.04
N SER A 78 6.35 -5.13 -0.66
CA SER A 78 5.98 -4.09 0.31
C SER A 78 4.75 -3.31 -0.13
N VAL A 79 4.60 -3.07 -1.44
CA VAL A 79 3.45 -2.36 -2.01
C VAL A 79 2.17 -3.18 -1.86
N ILE A 80 2.26 -4.50 -2.05
CA ILE A 80 1.13 -5.42 -1.86
C ILE A 80 0.71 -5.48 -0.39
N TYR A 81 1.67 -5.52 0.53
CA TYR A 81 1.38 -5.43 1.96
C TYR A 81 0.62 -4.13 2.30
N SER A 82 1.12 -2.98 1.84
CA SER A 82 0.45 -1.70 2.07
C SER A 82 -0.91 -1.59 1.35
N TYR A 83 -1.10 -2.26 0.21
CA TYR A 83 -2.42 -2.33 -0.42
C TYR A 83 -3.41 -3.12 0.45
N GLY A 84 -2.98 -4.21 1.08
CA GLY A 84 -3.83 -4.94 2.01
C GLY A 84 -4.20 -4.13 3.27
N THR A 85 -3.34 -3.24 3.75
CA THR A 85 -3.73 -2.31 4.84
C THR A 85 -4.85 -1.36 4.40
N VAL A 86 -4.76 -0.83 3.16
CA VAL A 86 -5.85 -0.02 2.56
C VAL A 86 -7.15 -0.83 2.45
N MET A 87 -7.08 -2.11 2.06
CA MET A 87 -8.27 -2.97 2.02
C MET A 87 -8.91 -3.15 3.40
N LEU A 88 -8.11 -3.32 4.45
CA LEU A 88 -8.62 -3.43 5.83
C LEU A 88 -9.31 -2.15 6.29
N GLU A 89 -8.79 -0.98 5.93
CA GLU A 89 -9.44 0.30 6.19
C GLU A 89 -10.76 0.43 5.42
N LEU A 90 -10.79 0.03 4.15
CA LEU A 90 -12.00 0.02 3.34
C LEU A 90 -13.06 -0.93 3.92
N LEU A 91 -12.67 -2.12 4.40
CA LEU A 91 -13.60 -3.09 4.99
C LEU A 91 -14.15 -2.59 6.33
N SER A 92 -13.27 -2.15 7.23
CA SER A 92 -13.65 -1.76 8.59
C SER A 92 -14.27 -0.36 8.69
N GLY A 93 -13.99 0.52 7.73
CA GLY A 93 -14.29 1.95 7.84
C GLY A 93 -13.52 2.65 8.96
N LYS A 94 -12.46 2.03 9.48
CA LYS A 94 -11.61 2.56 10.55
C LYS A 94 -10.16 2.53 10.10
N HIS A 95 -9.38 3.50 10.54
CA HIS A 95 -7.93 3.42 10.45
C HIS A 95 -7.45 2.42 11.52
N ILE A 96 -7.22 1.16 11.13
CA ILE A 96 -6.94 0.06 12.07
C ILE A 96 -5.48 0.14 12.52
N PRO A 97 -5.19 0.40 13.80
CA PRO A 97 -3.83 0.47 14.28
C PRO A 97 -3.10 -0.88 14.16
N PRO A 98 -1.78 -0.86 13.90
CA PRO A 98 -1.16 -2.00 13.21
C PRO A 98 -0.82 -3.21 14.07
N SER A 99 -0.97 -3.08 15.39
CA SER A 99 -0.90 -4.21 16.33
C SER A 99 -1.86 -5.35 15.97
N HIS A 100 -2.91 -5.09 15.20
CA HIS A 100 -3.88 -6.08 14.73
C HIS A 100 -3.70 -6.45 13.24
N VAL A 101 -2.89 -5.69 12.49
CA VAL A 101 -2.76 -5.77 11.03
C VAL A 101 -1.67 -6.76 10.63
N GLY A 102 -0.57 -6.79 11.39
CA GLY A 102 0.57 -7.67 11.13
C GLY A 102 0.18 -9.15 11.06
N TYR A 103 -0.62 -9.65 12.00
CA TYR A 103 -1.09 -11.04 12.00
C TYR A 103 -2.01 -11.38 10.82
N ILE A 104 -2.90 -10.45 10.44
CA ILE A 104 -3.88 -10.68 9.37
C ILE A 104 -3.19 -10.69 8.00
N LEU A 105 -2.27 -9.76 7.75
CA LEU A 105 -1.56 -9.70 6.47
C LEU A 105 -0.50 -10.79 6.32
N TYR A 106 0.20 -11.17 7.39
CA TYR A 106 1.13 -12.29 7.33
C TYR A 106 0.41 -13.58 6.95
N PHE A 107 -0.77 -13.82 7.53
CA PHE A 107 -1.58 -14.99 7.20
C PHE A 107 -2.08 -14.99 5.75
N VAL A 108 -2.45 -13.84 5.20
CA VAL A 108 -2.95 -13.72 3.82
C VAL A 108 -1.82 -13.85 2.78
N ILE A 109 -0.62 -13.34 3.06
CA ILE A 109 0.51 -13.38 2.13
C ILE A 109 1.23 -14.75 2.15
N ASP A 110 1.40 -15.35 3.34
CA ASP A 110 2.20 -16.57 3.53
C ASP A 110 1.39 -17.87 3.39
N HIS A 111 0.06 -17.78 3.17
CA HIS A 111 -0.81 -18.92 2.84
C HIS A 111 -1.46 -18.78 1.45
N SER A 112 -0.73 -18.29 0.47
CA SER A 112 -1.09 -18.50 -0.94
C SER A 112 -1.01 -20.01 -1.26
N PRO A 113 -2.08 -20.68 -1.71
CA PRO A 113 -2.09 -22.12 -2.00
C PRO A 113 -1.41 -22.44 -3.36
N LEU A 114 -0.39 -21.67 -3.74
CA LEU A 114 0.36 -21.85 -4.98
C LEU A 114 1.82 -22.12 -4.65
N SER A 115 2.06 -23.32 -4.12
CA SER A 115 3.35 -24.02 -4.12
C SER A 115 3.12 -25.45 -4.61
#